data_AF-A0A8U0TCL7-F1
#
_entry.id   AF-A0A8U0TCL7-F1
#
_cell.length_a   1.000
_cell.length_b   1.000
_cell.length_c   1.000
_cell.angle_alpha   90.00
_cell.angle_beta   90.00
_cell.angle_gamma   90.00
#
_symmetry.space_group_name_H-M   'P 1'
#
loop_
_entity.id
_entity.type
_entity.pdbx_description
1 polymer ?
#
loop_
_entity_poly.entity_id
_entity_poly.type
_entity_poly.pdbx_seq_one_letter_code
_entity_poly.pdbx_strand_id
1 'polypeptide(L)'
;MERPSPSLLSSRKVPCLAVGVRTPCLGLERGTPALRKGFGSLGAPRREDAGCQSSATMKVKVIPVLEDNYMYLVIEEHTREAVAVDVAVPKRLLEIVGREGVSLTTVLTTHYHWDHARGNAELARLRPGLAVLGADERICALTRKLVHGEELRFGAIHVRCLLTPGHTSGHMSYFLWEEECPDPPAVFSGDALSVAGCGLRLESTAQQMYESLTVTLGSLPPETKVFCGHEHTLGNLEFAQKVEPGNDHVRAKLSWAKGPMVIPEEGRGRPSHSAIHPERGAPLQPLPKSGRGACAQVHGEGGPSRGPGGTLQGAGKLPAGG
;
A
#
# COMPACT_ATOMS: atom_id res chain seq x y z
N MET A 1 30.41 46.04 20.44
CA MET A 1 29.93 44.66 20.28
C MET A 1 28.43 44.68 20.54
N GLU A 2 27.61 45.30 19.69
CA GLU A 2 27.10 44.76 18.43
C GLU A 2 26.78 43.26 18.48
N ARG A 3 25.50 42.94 18.65
CA ARG A 3 24.66 42.21 17.68
C ARG A 3 23.17 42.42 18.01
N PRO A 4 22.33 42.87 17.07
CA PRO A 4 20.89 43.03 17.26
C PRO A 4 20.13 41.73 16.91
N SER A 5 18.93 41.62 17.47
CA SER A 5 17.88 40.66 17.12
C SER A 5 17.45 40.79 15.66
N PRO A 6 16.99 39.70 15.01
CA PRO A 6 16.09 39.80 13.88
C PRO A 6 14.71 39.21 14.19
N SER A 7 13.74 40.10 14.12
CA SER A 7 12.31 39.91 13.97
C SER A 7 11.93 39.13 12.70
N LEU A 8 10.78 38.45 12.78
CA LEU A 8 9.72 38.35 11.77
C LEU A 8 10.16 38.36 10.30
N LEU A 9 10.15 37.19 9.66
CA LEU A 9 10.04 37.06 8.21
C LEU A 9 8.71 36.43 7.82
N SER A 10 7.85 37.32 7.34
CA SER A 10 6.73 37.07 6.44
C SER A 10 7.17 36.17 5.27
N SER A 11 6.61 34.97 5.18
CA SER A 11 6.67 34.16 3.96
C SER A 11 5.53 34.57 3.04
N ARG A 12 5.98 35.15 1.93
CA ARG A 12 5.19 35.70 0.83
C ARG A 12 4.37 34.60 0.15
N LYS A 13 3.08 34.90 -0.06
CA LYS A 13 2.23 34.24 -1.06
C LYS A 13 2.91 34.36 -2.42
N VAL A 14 3.18 33.22 -3.07
CA VAL A 14 3.54 33.17 -4.48
C VAL A 14 2.23 33.06 -5.27
N PRO A 15 1.89 34.02 -6.14
CA PRO A 15 0.71 33.92 -6.98
C PRO A 15 1.02 33.03 -8.19
N CYS A 16 0.30 31.91 -8.33
CA CYS A 16 0.26 31.18 -9.60
C CYS A 16 -0.52 32.03 -10.62
N LEU A 17 0.22 32.50 -11.61
CA LEU A 17 -0.27 33.27 -12.75
C LEU A 17 -1.22 32.39 -13.59
N ALA A 18 -2.45 32.84 -13.74
CA ALA A 18 -3.38 32.31 -14.73
C ALA A 18 -2.91 32.70 -16.14
N VAL A 19 -2.71 31.71 -17.01
CA VAL A 19 -2.67 31.93 -18.45
C VAL A 19 -3.75 31.04 -19.05
N GLY A 20 -4.87 31.69 -19.40
CA GLY A 20 -5.92 31.08 -20.19
C GLY A 20 -5.52 31.07 -21.66
N VAL A 21 -5.72 29.93 -22.32
CA VAL A 21 -5.95 29.89 -23.77
C VAL A 21 -7.15 28.99 -23.99
N ARG A 22 -8.26 29.61 -24.38
CA ARG A 22 -9.45 28.96 -24.91
C ARG A 22 -9.25 28.76 -26.41
N THR A 23 -9.48 27.55 -26.91
CA THR A 23 -9.99 27.37 -28.28
C THR A 23 -10.86 26.11 -28.35
N PRO A 24 -12.08 26.17 -28.92
CA PRO A 24 -13.02 25.06 -28.96
C PRO A 24 -12.86 24.24 -30.24
N CYS A 25 -13.17 22.95 -30.18
CA CYS A 25 -13.41 22.12 -31.37
C CYS A 25 -14.87 21.64 -31.36
N LEU A 26 -15.64 22.20 -32.31
CA LEU A 26 -16.91 21.71 -32.83
C LEU A 26 -16.71 20.26 -33.31
N GLY A 27 -17.58 19.27 -33.07
CA GLY A 27 -18.97 19.22 -33.48
C GLY A 27 -19.06 18.70 -34.91
N LEU A 28 -19.29 17.38 -35.10
CA LEU A 28 -19.99 16.88 -36.29
C LEU A 28 -20.63 15.50 -36.02
N GLU A 29 -21.91 15.43 -36.38
CA GLU A 29 -22.84 14.33 -36.19
C GLU A 29 -22.93 13.40 -37.42
N ARG A 30 -23.45 12.18 -37.14
CA ARG A 30 -24.35 11.33 -37.95
C ARG A 30 -23.85 10.65 -39.25
N GLY A 31 -24.17 9.36 -39.33
CA GLY A 31 -24.33 8.64 -40.60
C GLY A 31 -24.45 7.12 -40.45
N THR A 32 -25.66 6.60 -40.19
CA THR A 32 -26.07 5.23 -40.57
C THR A 32 -26.59 5.26 -42.01
N PRO A 33 -26.50 4.12 -42.75
CA PRO A 33 -27.73 3.37 -42.99
C PRO A 33 -27.55 1.84 -43.05
N ALA A 34 -28.66 1.15 -42.78
CA ALA A 34 -28.86 -0.28 -42.92
C ALA A 34 -29.26 -0.66 -44.36
N LEU A 35 -28.97 -1.90 -44.81
CA LEU A 35 -29.87 -2.74 -45.63
C LEU A 35 -29.36 -4.18 -45.88
N ARG A 36 -30.10 -5.12 -45.26
CA ARG A 36 -30.61 -6.45 -45.68
C ARG A 36 -29.85 -7.45 -46.60
N LYS A 37 -29.74 -8.66 -46.02
CA LYS A 37 -30.08 -10.04 -46.48
C LYS A 37 -29.33 -10.69 -47.67
N GLY A 38 -28.67 -11.81 -47.34
CA GLY A 38 -28.38 -12.92 -48.25
C GLY A 38 -28.19 -14.22 -47.45
N PHE A 39 -28.99 -15.25 -47.76
CA PHE A 39 -28.95 -16.60 -47.19
C PHE A 39 -27.79 -17.40 -47.77
N GLY A 40 -27.12 -18.21 -46.95
CA GLY A 40 -26.15 -19.21 -47.41
C GLY A 40 -25.70 -20.09 -46.24
N SER A 41 -26.26 -21.30 -46.15
CA SER A 41 -25.85 -22.31 -45.17
C SER A 41 -24.52 -22.93 -45.58
N LEU A 42 -23.47 -22.68 -44.81
CA LEU A 42 -22.25 -23.48 -44.81
C LEU A 42 -21.81 -23.69 -43.36
N GLY A 43 -21.38 -24.92 -43.08
CA GLY A 43 -21.34 -25.54 -41.76
C GLY A 43 -20.63 -24.73 -40.69
N ALA A 44 -21.21 -24.77 -39.48
CA ALA A 44 -20.56 -24.31 -38.27
C ALA A 44 -19.25 -25.10 -38.08
N PRO A 45 -18.10 -24.43 -37.95
CA PRO A 45 -16.97 -25.07 -37.30
C PRO A 45 -17.40 -25.34 -35.85
N ARG A 46 -17.10 -26.55 -35.36
CA ARG A 46 -17.20 -26.84 -33.93
C ARG A 46 -16.48 -25.72 -33.20
N ARG A 47 -17.18 -25.08 -32.26
CA ARG A 47 -16.51 -24.30 -31.22
C ARG A 47 -15.53 -25.27 -30.57
N GLU A 48 -14.26 -25.11 -30.89
CA GLU A 48 -13.21 -25.58 -30.02
C GLU A 48 -13.51 -24.91 -28.68
N ASP A 49 -13.81 -25.73 -27.67
CA ASP A 49 -13.80 -25.29 -26.29
C ASP A 49 -12.43 -24.66 -26.06
N ALA A 50 -12.37 -23.33 -26.17
CA ALA A 50 -11.30 -22.54 -25.63
C ALA A 50 -11.39 -22.77 -24.12
N GLY A 51 -10.71 -23.81 -23.66
CA GLY A 51 -10.54 -24.07 -22.24
C GLY A 51 -10.06 -22.77 -21.62
N CYS A 52 -10.88 -22.19 -20.75
CA CYS A 52 -10.50 -21.08 -19.91
C CYS A 52 -9.37 -21.59 -19.01
N GLN A 53 -8.14 -21.48 -19.51
CA GLN A 53 -6.96 -21.61 -18.68
C GLN A 53 -6.92 -20.29 -17.89
N SER A 54 -7.66 -20.25 -16.78
CA SER A 54 -7.54 -19.20 -15.77
C SER A 54 -6.15 -19.30 -15.17
N SER A 55 -5.19 -18.67 -15.84
CA SER A 55 -3.88 -18.39 -15.29
C SER A 55 -3.98 -17.06 -14.55
N ALA A 56 -3.43 -17.00 -13.34
CA ALA A 56 -3.24 -15.72 -12.65
C ALA A 56 -2.49 -14.76 -13.57
N THR A 57 -2.93 -13.51 -13.62
CA THR A 57 -2.38 -12.48 -14.51
C THR A 57 -1.68 -11.40 -13.68
N MET A 58 -1.96 -11.30 -12.39
CA MET A 58 -1.31 -10.37 -11.47
C MET A 58 0.03 -10.92 -10.97
N LYS A 59 1.11 -10.23 -11.33
CA LYS A 59 2.45 -10.48 -10.80
C LYS A 59 2.98 -9.28 -10.03
N VAL A 60 3.39 -9.49 -8.79
CA VAL A 60 3.96 -8.43 -7.94
C VAL A 60 5.48 -8.60 -7.84
N LYS A 61 6.24 -7.56 -8.17
CA LYS A 61 7.69 -7.49 -7.91
C LYS A 61 7.96 -6.56 -6.75
N VAL A 62 8.65 -7.07 -5.75
CA VAL A 62 9.16 -6.33 -4.60
C VAL A 62 10.47 -5.66 -4.98
N ILE A 63 10.58 -4.36 -4.75
CA ILE A 63 11.74 -3.56 -5.12
C ILE A 63 12.28 -2.88 -3.87
N PRO A 64 13.29 -3.48 -3.20
CA PRO A 64 13.96 -2.84 -2.08
C PRO A 64 14.66 -1.55 -2.52
N VAL A 65 14.47 -0.48 -1.76
CA VAL A 65 15.08 0.83 -1.98
C VAL A 65 15.41 1.47 -0.64
N LEU A 66 16.21 2.54 -0.67
CA LEU A 66 16.62 3.25 0.54
C LEU A 66 17.29 2.31 1.56
N GLU A 67 17.02 2.50 2.84
CA GLU A 67 17.57 1.72 3.93
C GLU A 67 16.69 0.53 4.31
N ASP A 68 15.37 0.69 4.27
CA ASP A 68 14.40 -0.36 4.61
C ASP A 68 13.07 -0.30 3.82
N ASN A 69 12.91 0.60 2.85
CA ASN A 69 11.66 0.77 2.12
C ASN A 69 11.48 -0.28 1.01
N TYR A 70 10.22 -0.60 0.72
CA TYR A 70 9.80 -1.34 -0.46
C TYR A 70 8.98 -0.46 -1.41
N MET A 71 9.36 -0.46 -2.69
CA MET A 71 8.43 -0.12 -3.78
C MET A 71 7.89 -1.41 -4.37
N TYR A 72 6.73 -1.33 -5.02
CA TYR A 72 6.14 -2.49 -5.69
C TYR A 72 5.85 -2.18 -7.15
N LEU A 73 6.05 -3.17 -8.01
CA LEU A 73 5.60 -3.16 -9.40
C LEU A 73 4.59 -4.29 -9.59
N VAL A 74 3.34 -3.94 -9.79
CA VAL A 74 2.25 -4.85 -10.12
C VAL A 74 2.15 -4.90 -11.64
N ILE A 75 2.22 -6.10 -12.21
CA ILE A 75 2.20 -6.35 -13.64
C ILE A 75 0.96 -7.16 -13.93
N GLU A 76 0.18 -6.74 -14.92
CA GLU A 76 -0.84 -7.57 -15.56
C GLU A 76 -0.18 -8.30 -16.74
N GLU A 77 -0.08 -9.62 -16.65
CA GLU A 77 0.79 -10.41 -17.52
C GLU A 77 0.30 -10.54 -18.96
N HIS A 78 -1.00 -10.35 -19.22
CA HIS A 78 -1.59 -10.44 -20.56
C HIS A 78 -1.40 -9.16 -21.38
N THR A 79 -1.80 -8.03 -20.80
CA THR A 79 -1.71 -6.69 -21.39
C THR A 79 -0.31 -6.11 -21.30
N ARG A 80 0.53 -6.64 -20.40
CA ARG A 80 1.84 -6.08 -20.03
C ARG A 80 1.74 -4.65 -19.47
N GLU A 81 0.55 -4.23 -19.04
CA GLU A 81 0.37 -3.01 -18.26
C GLU A 81 0.95 -3.21 -16.87
N ALA A 82 1.50 -2.13 -16.30
CA ALA A 82 2.03 -2.16 -14.94
C ALA A 82 1.67 -0.91 -14.14
N VAL A 83 1.49 -1.14 -12.85
CA VAL A 83 1.22 -0.12 -11.83
C VAL A 83 2.32 -0.19 -10.78
N ALA A 84 2.87 0.96 -10.42
CA ALA A 84 3.84 1.05 -9.33
C ALA A 84 3.16 1.52 -8.03
N VAL A 85 3.64 1.05 -6.89
CA VAL A 85 3.23 1.54 -5.56
C VAL A 85 4.43 2.17 -4.86
N ASP A 86 4.22 3.37 -4.32
CA ASP A 86 5.18 4.16 -3.52
C ASP A 86 6.56 4.33 -4.17
N VAL A 87 6.62 5.18 -5.21
CA VAL A 87 7.86 5.35 -5.98
C VAL A 87 8.83 6.31 -5.29
N ALA A 88 9.74 5.75 -4.51
CA ALA A 88 10.85 6.48 -3.91
C ALA A 88 12.05 6.68 -4.86
N VAL A 89 12.40 5.68 -5.68
CA VAL A 89 13.62 5.68 -6.53
C VAL A 89 13.24 5.39 -7.98
N PRO A 90 12.83 6.41 -8.76
CA PRO A 90 12.33 6.23 -10.14
C PRO A 90 13.29 5.49 -11.05
N LYS A 91 14.59 5.77 -10.95
CA LYS A 91 15.62 5.10 -11.77
C LYS A 91 15.56 3.58 -11.61
N ARG A 92 15.48 3.08 -10.37
CA ARG A 92 15.43 1.64 -10.06
C ARG A 92 14.16 1.00 -10.58
N LEU A 93 13.02 1.68 -10.44
CA LEU A 93 11.75 1.24 -10.99
C LEU A 93 11.83 1.13 -12.52
N LEU A 94 12.35 2.15 -13.21
CA LEU A 94 12.43 2.19 -14.67
C LEU A 94 13.39 1.14 -15.24
N GLU A 95 14.48 0.82 -14.55
CA GLU A 95 15.37 -0.31 -14.91
C GLU A 95 14.60 -1.64 -14.91
N ILE A 96 13.77 -1.87 -13.87
CA ILE A 96 12.97 -3.09 -13.76
C ILE A 96 11.86 -3.09 -14.80
N VAL A 97 11.13 -1.99 -14.97
CA VAL A 97 10.10 -1.83 -16.01
C VAL A 97 10.66 -2.15 -17.40
N GLY A 98 11.86 -1.65 -17.72
CA GLY A 98 12.55 -1.93 -18.98
C GLY A 98 12.94 -3.41 -19.12
N ARG A 99 13.50 -4.02 -18.07
CA ARG A 99 13.87 -5.45 -18.07
C ARG A 99 12.67 -6.37 -18.22
N GLU A 100 11.55 -6.07 -17.56
CA GLU A 100 10.33 -6.85 -17.69
C GLU A 100 9.61 -6.57 -19.03
N GLY A 101 9.94 -5.50 -19.74
CA GLY A 101 9.25 -5.13 -20.98
C GLY A 101 7.77 -4.82 -20.75
N VAL A 102 7.45 -4.06 -19.70
CA VAL A 102 6.08 -3.68 -19.33
C VAL A 102 5.82 -2.20 -19.53
N SER A 103 4.56 -1.82 -19.72
CA SER A 103 4.13 -0.42 -19.84
C SER A 103 3.65 0.10 -18.49
N LEU A 104 4.49 0.88 -17.82
CA LEU A 104 4.08 1.60 -16.60
C LEU A 104 3.08 2.72 -16.95
N THR A 105 1.86 2.63 -16.45
CA THR A 105 0.76 3.59 -16.72
C THR A 105 0.37 4.42 -15.50
N THR A 106 0.48 3.82 -14.31
CA THR A 106 -0.05 4.40 -13.07
C THR A 106 0.90 4.22 -11.89
N VAL A 107 0.90 5.21 -11.00
CA VAL A 107 1.49 5.16 -9.67
C VAL A 107 0.37 5.29 -8.65
N LEU A 108 0.30 4.35 -7.72
CA LEU A 108 -0.52 4.40 -6.53
C LEU A 108 0.37 4.84 -5.36
N THR A 109 0.07 5.97 -4.74
CA THR A 109 0.86 6.51 -3.62
C THR A 109 0.04 6.40 -2.34
N THR A 110 0.51 5.59 -1.39
CA THR A 110 -0.20 5.30 -0.15
C THR A 110 -0.33 6.54 0.72
N HIS A 111 0.74 7.33 0.85
CA HIS A 111 0.73 8.58 1.60
C HIS A 111 1.85 9.54 1.17
N TYR A 112 1.82 10.77 1.71
CA TYR A 112 2.64 11.87 1.23
C TYR A 112 4.09 11.90 1.74
N HIS A 113 4.48 11.01 2.66
CA HIS A 113 5.84 11.06 3.19
C HIS A 113 6.87 10.87 2.09
N TRP A 114 8.01 11.51 2.31
CA TRP A 114 9.01 11.72 1.28
C TRP A 114 9.56 10.39 0.73
N ASP A 115 9.83 9.44 1.59
CA ASP A 115 10.33 8.12 1.25
C ASP A 115 9.35 7.24 0.46
N HIS A 116 8.07 7.62 0.37
CA HIS A 116 7.06 6.98 -0.50
C HIS A 116 6.77 7.78 -1.78
N ALA A 117 6.74 9.11 -1.69
CA ALA A 117 6.23 9.98 -2.75
C ALA A 117 7.31 10.80 -3.51
N ARG A 118 8.55 10.85 -3.03
CA ARG A 118 9.59 11.75 -3.59
C ARG A 118 9.89 11.52 -5.07
N GLY A 119 9.73 10.30 -5.56
CA GLY A 119 10.05 9.95 -6.94
C GLY A 119 8.95 10.34 -7.93
N ASN A 120 7.75 10.68 -7.44
CA ASN A 120 6.59 10.92 -8.30
C ASN A 120 6.82 12.05 -9.31
N ALA A 121 7.38 13.19 -8.87
CA ALA A 121 7.61 14.33 -9.75
C ALA A 121 8.66 14.05 -10.85
N GLU A 122 9.75 13.37 -10.49
CA GLU A 122 10.76 12.97 -11.46
C GLU A 122 10.17 11.97 -12.46
N LEU A 123 9.44 10.96 -11.96
CA LEU A 123 8.85 9.92 -12.80
C LEU A 123 7.80 10.49 -13.76
N ALA A 124 6.92 11.40 -13.30
CA ALA A 124 5.93 12.08 -14.14
C ALA A 124 6.58 12.92 -15.25
N ARG A 125 7.75 13.53 -14.99
CA ARG A 125 8.54 14.23 -16.01
C ARG A 125 9.14 13.27 -17.04
N LEU A 126 9.65 12.12 -16.59
CA LEU A 126 10.24 11.09 -17.46
C LEU A 126 9.19 10.33 -18.27
N ARG A 127 7.95 10.27 -17.78
CA ARG A 127 6.83 9.54 -18.40
C ARG A 127 5.60 10.45 -18.50
N PRO A 128 5.55 11.35 -19.49
CA PRO A 128 4.37 12.17 -19.73
C PRO A 128 3.12 11.31 -19.91
N GLY A 129 2.02 11.67 -19.25
CA GLY A 129 0.77 10.92 -19.26
C GLY A 129 0.65 9.85 -18.17
N LEU A 130 1.69 9.63 -17.36
CA LEU A 130 1.61 8.78 -16.18
C LEU A 130 0.61 9.34 -15.17
N ALA A 131 -0.32 8.51 -14.71
CA ALA A 131 -1.25 8.87 -13.64
C ALA A 131 -0.57 8.68 -12.27
N VAL A 132 -0.63 9.69 -11.41
CA VAL A 132 -0.21 9.60 -10.00
C VAL A 132 -1.46 9.75 -9.15
N LEU A 133 -1.84 8.68 -8.47
CA LEU A 133 -3.07 8.57 -7.71
C LEU A 133 -2.77 8.42 -6.22
N GLY A 134 -3.65 8.95 -5.38
CA GLY A 134 -3.49 8.98 -3.93
C GLY A 134 -4.65 9.74 -3.28
N ALA A 135 -4.72 9.75 -1.95
CA ALA A 135 -5.83 10.37 -1.23
C ALA A 135 -5.52 11.75 -0.63
N ASP A 136 -4.26 12.20 -0.73
CA ASP A 136 -3.75 13.40 -0.06
C ASP A 136 -3.18 14.39 -1.07
N GLU A 137 -3.63 15.65 -1.03
CA GLU A 137 -3.17 16.73 -1.91
C GLU A 137 -1.67 17.05 -1.72
N ARG A 138 -1.08 16.64 -0.60
CA ARG A 138 0.35 16.81 -0.30
C ARG A 138 1.22 15.87 -1.13
N ILE A 139 0.65 14.83 -1.74
CA ILE A 139 1.38 13.92 -2.63
C ILE A 139 1.89 14.70 -3.84
N CYS A 140 3.21 14.71 -4.00
CA CYS A 140 3.83 15.44 -5.11
C CYS A 140 3.43 14.83 -6.46
N ALA A 141 3.15 15.69 -7.44
CA ALA A 141 2.70 15.34 -8.78
C ALA A 141 1.38 14.54 -8.86
N LEU A 142 0.54 14.58 -7.80
CA LEU A 142 -0.79 13.98 -7.82
C LEU A 142 -1.60 14.46 -9.02
N THR A 143 -2.03 13.54 -9.87
CA THR A 143 -2.86 13.85 -11.05
C THR A 143 -4.35 13.69 -10.76
N ARG A 144 -4.70 12.78 -9.84
CA ARG A 144 -6.10 12.57 -9.44
C ARG A 144 -6.17 12.04 -8.01
N LYS A 145 -6.97 12.74 -7.20
CA LYS A 145 -7.29 12.33 -5.84
C LYS A 145 -8.35 11.22 -5.85
N LEU A 146 -8.11 10.20 -5.04
CA LEU A 146 -8.99 9.06 -4.83
C LEU A 146 -9.78 9.21 -3.53
N VAL A 147 -10.92 8.52 -3.45
CA VAL A 147 -11.75 8.45 -2.24
C VAL A 147 -11.88 7.03 -1.72
N HIS A 148 -12.32 6.89 -0.45
CA HIS A 148 -12.55 5.59 0.16
C HIS A 148 -13.60 4.77 -0.62
N GLY A 149 -13.30 3.49 -0.86
CA GLY A 149 -14.17 2.56 -1.57
C GLY A 149 -14.15 2.69 -3.09
N GLU A 150 -13.43 3.67 -3.64
CA GLU A 150 -13.30 3.83 -5.10
C GLU A 150 -12.60 2.62 -5.73
N GLU A 151 -13.14 2.16 -6.85
CA GLU A 151 -12.59 1.02 -7.59
C GLU A 151 -11.91 1.45 -8.88
N LEU A 152 -10.73 0.89 -9.12
CA LEU A 152 -9.94 1.04 -10.34
C LEU A 152 -9.77 -0.33 -10.99
N ARG A 153 -9.36 -0.32 -12.26
CA ARG A 153 -9.11 -1.55 -13.02
C ARG A 153 -7.89 -1.39 -13.93
N PHE A 154 -7.04 -2.40 -13.94
CA PHE A 154 -5.86 -2.51 -14.81
C PHE A 154 -5.88 -3.90 -15.45
N GLY A 155 -6.34 -4.01 -16.69
CA GLY A 155 -6.62 -5.30 -17.32
C GLY A 155 -7.61 -6.16 -16.51
N ALA A 156 -7.19 -7.37 -16.12
CA ALA A 156 -7.97 -8.26 -15.24
C ALA A 156 -7.88 -7.91 -13.75
N ILE A 157 -6.99 -7.00 -13.36
CA ILE A 157 -6.73 -6.66 -11.95
C ILE A 157 -7.73 -5.59 -11.49
N HIS A 158 -8.51 -5.93 -10.48
CA HIS A 158 -9.38 -5.01 -9.76
C HIS A 158 -8.61 -4.39 -8.59
N VAL A 159 -8.85 -3.10 -8.31
CA VAL A 159 -8.25 -2.39 -7.18
C VAL A 159 -9.32 -1.65 -6.41
N ARG A 160 -9.44 -1.88 -5.11
CA ARG A 160 -10.26 -1.09 -4.20
C ARG A 160 -9.38 -0.19 -3.33
N CYS A 161 -9.68 1.10 -3.36
CA CYS A 161 -8.96 2.13 -2.62
C CYS A 161 -9.54 2.23 -1.20
N LEU A 162 -8.74 1.92 -0.19
CA LEU A 162 -9.17 1.87 1.21
C LEU A 162 -8.48 2.98 2.00
N LEU A 163 -9.22 4.05 2.32
CA LEU A 163 -8.69 5.08 3.22
C LEU A 163 -8.41 4.44 4.59
N THR A 164 -7.19 4.59 5.08
CA THR A 164 -6.68 3.97 6.30
C THR A 164 -5.97 5.01 7.20
N PRO A 165 -6.70 6.05 7.67
CA PRO A 165 -6.11 7.11 8.47
C PRO A 165 -5.50 6.56 9.77
N GLY A 166 -4.29 6.96 10.06
CA GLY A 166 -3.52 6.46 11.19
C GLY A 166 -2.15 7.09 11.20
N HIS A 167 -1.26 6.53 10.38
CA HIS A 167 0.09 7.06 10.18
C HIS A 167 0.05 8.50 9.68
N THR A 168 -0.66 8.72 8.57
CA THR A 168 -1.06 10.06 8.11
C THR A 168 -2.58 10.14 8.01
N SER A 169 -3.12 11.36 7.98
CA SER A 169 -4.57 11.60 7.85
C SER A 169 -5.13 11.22 6.48
N GLY A 170 -4.31 11.32 5.43
CA GLY A 170 -4.63 10.97 4.05
C GLY A 170 -4.05 9.62 3.60
N HIS A 171 -3.74 8.71 4.52
CA HIS A 171 -3.17 7.41 4.17
C HIS A 171 -4.21 6.53 3.44
N MET A 172 -3.79 5.84 2.39
CA MET A 172 -4.59 4.97 1.55
C MET A 172 -3.89 3.61 1.36
N SER A 173 -4.62 2.53 1.61
CA SER A 173 -4.21 1.17 1.25
C SER A 173 -4.92 0.74 -0.04
N TYR A 174 -4.27 -0.10 -0.83
CA TYR A 174 -4.81 -0.58 -2.10
C TYR A 174 -5.01 -2.09 -2.05
N PHE A 175 -6.27 -2.55 -2.09
CA PHE A 175 -6.62 -3.96 -2.13
C PHE A 175 -6.84 -4.42 -3.57
N LEU A 176 -6.07 -5.40 -4.03
CA LEU A 176 -6.07 -5.88 -5.41
C LEU A 176 -6.49 -7.35 -5.48
N TRP A 177 -7.29 -7.70 -6.47
CA TRP A 177 -7.70 -9.07 -6.74
C TRP A 177 -7.99 -9.29 -8.23
N GLU A 178 -8.10 -10.56 -8.61
CA GLU A 178 -8.55 -10.97 -9.93
C GLU A 178 -9.79 -11.85 -9.75
N GLU A 179 -10.78 -11.69 -10.62
CA GLU A 179 -11.95 -12.57 -10.64
C GLU A 179 -11.56 -13.95 -11.16
N GLU A 180 -12.17 -15.01 -10.61
CA GLU A 180 -11.97 -16.40 -11.07
C GLU A 180 -10.50 -16.88 -11.01
N CYS A 181 -9.66 -16.24 -10.18
CA CYS A 181 -8.27 -16.58 -9.97
C CYS A 181 -8.09 -17.38 -8.66
N PRO A 182 -7.33 -18.49 -8.66
CA PRO A 182 -7.04 -19.24 -7.43
C PRO A 182 -5.99 -18.54 -6.54
N ASP A 183 -5.23 -17.58 -7.08
CA ASP A 183 -4.21 -16.88 -6.31
C ASP A 183 -4.85 -15.92 -5.29
N PRO A 184 -4.29 -15.83 -4.07
CA PRO A 184 -4.85 -14.93 -3.07
C PRO A 184 -4.73 -13.46 -3.50
N PRO A 185 -5.69 -12.61 -3.09
CA PRO A 185 -5.62 -11.17 -3.32
C PRO A 185 -4.43 -10.54 -2.57
N ALA A 186 -4.13 -9.29 -2.89
CA ALA A 186 -3.04 -8.51 -2.32
C ALA A 186 -3.55 -7.22 -1.68
N VAL A 187 -2.88 -6.74 -0.64
CA VAL A 187 -3.08 -5.39 -0.12
C VAL A 187 -1.73 -4.69 0.00
N PHE A 188 -1.61 -3.52 -0.63
CA PHE A 188 -0.50 -2.60 -0.42
C PHE A 188 -0.88 -1.64 0.69
N SER A 189 -0.29 -1.86 1.87
CA SER A 189 -0.72 -1.22 3.11
C SER A 189 0.10 0.00 3.46
N GLY A 190 1.16 0.32 2.73
CA GLY A 190 2.10 1.40 3.07
C GLY A 190 2.51 1.28 4.54
N ASP A 191 2.28 2.33 5.29
CA ASP A 191 2.64 2.44 6.70
C ASP A 191 1.44 2.26 7.63
N ALA A 192 0.27 1.90 7.11
CA ALA A 192 -0.87 1.56 7.96
C ALA A 192 -0.64 0.21 8.68
N LEU A 193 -0.29 -0.84 7.93
CA LEU A 193 -0.06 -2.19 8.46
C LEU A 193 1.30 -2.70 7.98
N SER A 194 2.08 -3.24 8.91
CA SER A 194 3.37 -3.89 8.64
C SER A 194 3.35 -5.33 9.15
N VAL A 195 4.36 -6.11 8.80
CA VAL A 195 4.50 -7.46 9.35
C VAL A 195 4.66 -7.37 10.87
N ALA A 196 3.72 -7.99 11.59
CA ALA A 196 3.65 -7.99 13.05
C ALA A 196 3.55 -6.61 13.72
N GLY A 197 3.16 -5.56 12.97
CA GLY A 197 3.06 -4.22 13.52
C GLY A 197 2.25 -3.23 12.68
N CYS A 198 2.31 -1.96 13.04
CA CYS A 198 1.72 -0.85 12.31
C CYS A 198 2.65 0.38 12.35
N GLY A 199 2.46 1.32 11.42
CA GLY A 199 3.24 2.56 11.43
C GLY A 199 2.95 3.43 12.65
N LEU A 200 3.88 4.33 12.94
CA LEU A 200 3.75 5.30 14.03
C LEU A 200 2.53 6.19 13.81
N ARG A 201 1.81 6.52 14.88
CA ARG A 201 0.61 7.36 14.80
C ARG A 201 0.99 8.84 14.86
N LEU A 202 1.12 9.48 13.69
CA LEU A 202 1.60 10.86 13.62
C LEU A 202 0.47 11.90 13.50
N GLU A 203 -0.53 11.65 12.65
CA GLU A 203 -1.55 12.68 12.31
C GLU A 203 -2.99 12.32 12.72
N SER A 204 -3.23 11.09 13.20
CA SER A 204 -4.58 10.60 13.50
C SER A 204 -4.73 10.16 14.96
N THR A 205 -5.97 9.95 15.39
CA THR A 205 -6.29 9.38 16.70
C THR A 205 -6.01 7.88 16.78
N ALA A 206 -5.80 7.36 17.98
CA ALA A 206 -5.63 5.93 18.21
C ALA A 206 -6.86 5.14 17.73
N GLN A 207 -8.05 5.71 17.90
CA GLN A 207 -9.31 5.12 17.43
C GLN A 207 -9.34 4.97 15.91
N GLN A 208 -8.92 6.00 15.15
CA GLN A 208 -8.87 5.94 13.69
C GLN A 208 -7.88 4.88 13.19
N MET A 209 -6.70 4.80 13.81
CA MET A 209 -5.72 3.77 13.46
C MET A 209 -6.26 2.36 13.80
N TYR A 210 -6.90 2.21 14.96
CA TYR A 210 -7.53 0.96 15.36
C TYR A 210 -8.63 0.53 14.38
N GLU A 211 -9.51 1.43 13.96
CA GLU A 211 -10.56 1.17 12.97
C GLU A 211 -9.97 0.81 11.60
N SER A 212 -8.94 1.54 11.15
CA SER A 212 -8.22 1.21 9.92
C SER A 212 -7.66 -0.21 9.93
N LEU A 213 -7.06 -0.62 11.05
CA LEU A 213 -6.45 -1.94 11.19
C LEU A 213 -7.47 -3.06 11.38
N THR A 214 -8.45 -2.88 12.26
CA THR A 214 -9.34 -3.97 12.71
C THR A 214 -10.64 -4.06 11.91
N VAL A 215 -11.13 -2.94 11.39
CA VAL A 215 -12.37 -2.89 10.61
C VAL A 215 -12.04 -2.86 9.13
N THR A 216 -11.27 -1.87 8.66
CA THR A 216 -11.02 -1.72 7.22
C THR A 216 -10.12 -2.84 6.68
N LEU A 217 -8.91 -2.98 7.22
CA LEU A 217 -7.97 -4.01 6.78
C LEU A 217 -8.32 -5.39 7.36
N GLY A 218 -8.77 -5.46 8.61
CA GLY A 218 -9.14 -6.70 9.28
C GLY A 218 -10.38 -7.41 8.70
N SER A 219 -11.20 -6.73 7.90
CA SER A 219 -12.33 -7.35 7.19
C SER A 219 -12.00 -7.89 5.80
N LEU A 220 -10.76 -7.72 5.32
CA LEU A 220 -10.32 -8.31 4.07
C LEU A 220 -10.25 -9.85 4.18
N PRO A 221 -10.31 -10.59 3.06
CA PRO A 221 -10.18 -12.05 3.10
C PRO A 221 -8.89 -12.46 3.83
N PRO A 222 -8.95 -13.46 4.73
CA PRO A 222 -7.81 -13.79 5.57
C PRO A 222 -6.55 -14.13 4.77
N GLU A 223 -6.70 -14.82 3.64
CA GLU A 223 -5.62 -15.19 2.70
C GLU A 223 -4.94 -14.01 1.98
N THR A 224 -5.42 -12.78 2.17
CA THR A 224 -4.86 -11.57 1.55
C THR A 224 -3.37 -11.43 1.87
N LYS A 225 -2.57 -11.31 0.81
CA LYS A 225 -1.13 -11.05 0.84
C LYS A 225 -0.88 -9.59 1.24
N VAL A 226 -0.14 -9.35 2.32
CA VAL A 226 0.20 -7.99 2.78
C VAL A 226 1.56 -7.55 2.22
N PHE A 227 1.59 -6.36 1.63
CA PHE A 227 2.77 -5.67 1.09
C PHE A 227 2.92 -4.30 1.77
N CYS A 228 3.82 -4.19 2.74
CA CYS A 228 4.00 -3.01 3.59
C CYS A 228 5.17 -2.11 3.18
N GLY A 229 5.15 -0.86 3.63
CA GLY A 229 6.12 0.17 3.23
C GLY A 229 7.58 -0.13 3.60
N HIS A 230 7.81 -0.81 4.72
CA HIS A 230 9.15 -1.01 5.29
C HIS A 230 9.43 -2.43 5.78
N GLU A 231 10.71 -2.79 5.82
CA GLU A 231 11.24 -4.00 6.44
C GLU A 231 11.46 -3.82 7.96
N HIS A 232 10.37 -3.63 8.72
CA HIS A 232 10.42 -3.52 10.20
C HIS A 232 10.11 -4.85 10.91
N THR A 233 10.02 -5.95 10.17
CA THR A 233 9.54 -7.26 10.65
C THR A 233 10.21 -7.72 11.93
N LEU A 234 11.55 -7.62 12.00
CA LEU A 234 12.30 -8.10 13.16
C LEU A 234 11.99 -7.27 14.42
N GLY A 235 12.05 -5.95 14.32
CA GLY A 235 11.76 -5.05 15.45
C GLY A 235 10.31 -5.20 15.92
N ASN A 236 9.37 -5.33 14.99
CA ASN A 236 7.96 -5.56 15.30
C ASN A 236 7.74 -6.88 16.05
N LEU A 237 8.36 -7.97 15.61
CA LEU A 237 8.25 -9.28 16.28
C LEU A 237 8.92 -9.30 17.65
N GLU A 238 10.03 -8.58 17.83
CA GLU A 238 10.67 -8.44 19.14
C GLU A 238 9.82 -7.63 20.11
N PHE A 239 9.15 -6.57 19.64
CA PHE A 239 8.15 -5.85 20.43
C PHE A 239 6.96 -6.75 20.77
N ALA A 240 6.39 -7.45 19.79
CA ALA A 240 5.28 -8.37 20.00
C ALA A 240 5.61 -9.47 21.01
N GLN A 241 6.84 -10.00 20.99
CA GLN A 241 7.28 -11.00 21.97
C GLN A 241 7.37 -10.43 23.39
N LYS A 242 7.70 -9.14 23.56
CA LYS A 242 7.67 -8.48 24.86
C LYS A 242 6.25 -8.29 25.38
N VAL A 243 5.31 -7.95 24.49
CA VAL A 243 3.89 -7.75 24.84
C VAL A 243 3.18 -9.06 25.14
N GLU A 244 3.42 -10.10 24.34
CA GLU A 244 2.81 -11.43 24.50
C GLU A 244 3.88 -12.54 24.61
N PRO A 245 4.61 -12.66 25.73
CA PRO A 245 5.73 -13.62 25.87
C PRO A 245 5.33 -15.10 25.70
N GLY A 246 4.06 -15.41 25.93
CA GLY A 246 3.48 -16.76 25.78
C GLY A 246 2.96 -17.08 24.38
N ASN A 247 3.05 -16.17 23.41
CA ASN A 247 2.47 -16.38 22.08
C ASN A 247 3.43 -17.19 21.18
N ASP A 248 3.11 -18.47 20.97
CA ASP A 248 3.92 -19.37 20.14
C ASP A 248 3.97 -18.98 18.66
N HIS A 249 2.93 -18.31 18.14
CA HIS A 249 2.95 -17.81 16.77
C HIS A 249 3.99 -16.69 16.61
N VAL A 250 4.06 -15.76 17.56
CA VAL A 250 5.08 -14.70 17.57
C VAL A 250 6.47 -15.30 17.71
N ARG A 251 6.66 -16.27 18.61
CA ARG A 251 7.94 -16.97 18.81
C ARG A 251 8.41 -17.67 17.54
N ALA A 252 7.52 -18.42 16.89
CA ALA A 252 7.82 -19.12 15.64
C ALA A 252 8.15 -18.14 14.51
N LYS A 253 7.36 -17.06 14.36
CA LYS A 253 7.59 -16.05 13.31
C LYS A 253 8.87 -15.25 13.54
N LEU A 254 9.21 -14.95 14.80
CA LEU A 254 10.48 -14.32 15.16
C LEU A 254 11.67 -15.22 14.85
N SER A 255 11.56 -16.52 15.13
CA SER A 255 12.59 -17.50 14.76
C SER A 255 12.77 -17.57 13.24
N TRP A 256 11.67 -17.55 12.47
CA TRP A 256 11.72 -17.46 11.01
C TRP A 256 12.43 -16.17 10.55
N ALA A 257 12.12 -15.02 11.14
CA ALA A 257 12.73 -13.74 10.79
C ALA A 257 14.23 -13.64 11.16
N LYS A 258 14.66 -14.40 12.18
CA LYS A 258 16.08 -14.50 12.61
C LYS A 258 16.88 -15.56 11.87
N GLY A 259 16.22 -16.54 11.23
CA GLY A 259 16.88 -17.68 10.61
C GLY A 259 17.74 -17.31 9.38
N PRO A 260 18.76 -18.12 9.04
CA PRO A 260 19.47 -18.01 7.78
C PRO A 260 18.52 -18.35 6.62
N MET A 261 18.50 -17.48 5.62
CA MET A 261 17.61 -17.62 4.46
C MET A 261 18.07 -18.78 3.55
N VAL A 262 17.14 -19.63 3.14
CA VAL A 262 17.37 -20.61 2.06
C VAL A 262 17.26 -19.85 0.75
N ILE A 263 18.38 -19.67 0.06
CA ILE A 263 18.43 -19.05 -1.28
C ILE A 263 18.17 -20.16 -2.31
N PRO A 264 17.10 -20.09 -3.13
CA PRO A 264 17.06 -20.85 -4.38
C PRO A 264 18.16 -20.29 -5.30
N GLU A 265 19.10 -21.13 -5.74
CA GLU A 265 20.20 -20.70 -6.61
C GLU A 265 19.68 -20.15 -7.95
N GLU A 266 19.60 -18.82 -8.09
CA GLU A 266 19.81 -18.16 -9.38
C GLU A 266 20.62 -16.86 -9.18
N GLY A 267 21.88 -16.89 -9.63
CA GLY A 267 22.66 -15.68 -9.91
C GLY A 267 23.58 -15.21 -8.78
N ARG A 268 24.88 -15.40 -8.99
CA ARG A 268 25.99 -15.07 -8.08
C ARG A 268 26.01 -13.60 -7.63
N GLY A 269 25.98 -13.41 -6.30
CA GLY A 269 26.44 -12.23 -5.60
C GLY A 269 26.26 -12.41 -4.09
N ARG A 270 27.34 -12.50 -3.30
CA ARG A 270 27.24 -12.53 -1.83
C ARG A 270 26.73 -11.16 -1.34
N PRO A 271 25.62 -11.09 -0.59
CA PRO A 271 25.25 -9.86 0.08
C PRO A 271 26.00 -9.71 1.41
N SER A 272 26.41 -8.49 1.72
CA SER A 272 26.84 -8.05 3.04
C SER A 272 25.66 -8.13 4.03
N HIS A 273 25.97 -8.26 5.34
CA HIS A 273 25.03 -8.46 6.46
C HIS A 273 24.07 -7.27 6.73
N SER A 274 23.77 -6.44 5.72
CA SER A 274 22.96 -5.22 5.82
C SER A 274 22.04 -5.00 4.62
N ALA A 275 21.75 -6.04 3.83
CA ALA A 275 20.90 -5.91 2.64
C ALA A 275 19.44 -6.23 2.96
N ILE A 276 18.53 -5.29 2.66
CA ILE A 276 17.09 -5.57 2.56
C ILE A 276 16.92 -6.66 1.50
N HIS A 277 16.25 -7.76 1.84
CA HIS A 277 16.12 -8.91 0.95
C HIS A 277 14.70 -9.00 0.36
N PRO A 278 14.54 -9.11 -0.97
CA PRO A 278 13.24 -9.13 -1.65
C PRO A 278 12.26 -10.19 -1.14
N GLU A 279 12.76 -11.30 -0.60
CA GLU A 279 11.94 -12.39 -0.05
C GLU A 279 11.39 -12.12 1.34
N ARG A 280 11.89 -11.11 2.06
CA ARG A 280 11.24 -10.61 3.28
C ARG A 280 10.08 -9.67 2.98
N GLY A 281 10.10 -9.01 1.81
CA GLY A 281 8.95 -8.29 1.27
C GLY A 281 8.01 -9.15 0.41
N ALA A 282 8.26 -10.46 0.30
CA ALA A 282 7.32 -11.42 -0.30
C ALA A 282 6.03 -11.50 0.54
N PRO A 283 4.92 -12.03 0.00
CA PRO A 283 3.65 -12.06 0.72
C PRO A 283 3.75 -12.77 2.06
N LEU A 284 3.67 -12.03 3.16
CA LEU A 284 3.83 -12.60 4.49
C LEU A 284 2.49 -12.87 5.15
N GLN A 285 1.98 -14.08 4.92
CA GLN A 285 0.94 -14.78 5.70
C GLN A 285 -0.40 -14.04 5.93
N PRO A 286 -1.50 -14.79 6.18
CA PRO A 286 -2.84 -14.22 6.32
C PRO A 286 -2.93 -13.15 7.42
N LEU A 287 -3.81 -12.17 7.20
CA LEU A 287 -4.13 -11.12 8.18
C LEU A 287 -4.38 -11.73 9.56
N PRO A 288 -3.77 -11.20 10.65
CA PRO A 288 -3.99 -11.76 11.97
C PRO A 288 -5.46 -11.55 12.38
N LYS A 289 -6.19 -12.65 12.62
CA LYS A 289 -7.60 -12.66 13.07
C LYS A 289 -7.89 -11.83 14.33
N SER A 290 -6.87 -11.38 15.05
CA SER A 290 -7.02 -10.74 16.36
C SER A 290 -6.48 -9.32 16.45
N GLY A 291 -5.72 -8.81 15.47
CA GLY A 291 -5.12 -7.47 15.52
C GLY A 291 -4.22 -7.16 16.73
N ARG A 292 -4.02 -8.08 17.68
CA ARG A 292 -3.52 -7.77 19.03
C ARG A 292 -2.10 -7.19 19.05
N GLY A 293 -1.21 -7.66 18.18
CA GLY A 293 0.16 -7.15 18.09
C GLY A 293 0.24 -5.70 17.58
N ALA A 294 -0.45 -5.39 16.48
CA ALA A 294 -0.55 -4.03 15.97
C ALA A 294 -1.33 -3.12 16.96
N CYS A 295 -2.43 -3.60 17.53
CA CYS A 295 -3.19 -2.87 18.55
C CYS A 295 -2.35 -2.55 19.80
N ALA A 296 -1.42 -3.42 20.21
CA ALA A 296 -0.52 -3.12 21.32
C ALA A 296 0.43 -1.95 21.01
N GLN A 297 0.87 -1.78 19.76
CA GLN A 297 1.63 -0.59 19.33
C GLN A 297 0.75 0.66 19.33
N VAL A 298 -0.54 0.55 18.92
CA VAL A 298 -1.50 1.68 18.95
C VAL A 298 -1.70 2.22 20.38
N HIS A 299 -1.75 1.34 21.38
CA HIS A 299 -1.98 1.71 22.79
C HIS A 299 -0.70 1.99 23.60
N GLY A 300 0.47 1.57 23.11
CA GLY A 300 1.75 1.65 23.84
C GLY A 300 2.33 3.06 24.02
N GLU A 301 1.80 4.08 23.34
CA GLU A 301 2.33 5.45 23.38
C GLU A 301 1.64 6.39 24.37
N GLY A 302 0.85 5.88 25.32
CA GLY A 302 0.13 6.72 26.28
C GLY A 302 0.02 6.15 27.69
N GLY A 303 1.07 6.30 28.52
CA GLY A 303 1.00 6.12 29.98
C GLY A 303 0.62 4.70 30.46
N PRO A 304 0.71 4.40 31.77
CA PRO A 304 0.61 3.02 32.24
C PRO A 304 -0.80 2.46 32.04
N SER A 305 -0.90 1.38 31.28
CA SER A 305 -2.11 0.59 31.10
C SER A 305 -2.53 -0.04 32.43
N ARG A 306 -3.71 0.32 32.93
CA ARG A 306 -4.41 -0.47 33.93
C ARG A 306 -5.10 -1.63 33.21
N GLY A 307 -4.67 -2.86 33.50
CA GLY A 307 -5.28 -4.07 32.97
C GLY A 307 -6.76 -4.20 33.38
N PRO A 308 -7.58 -4.95 32.62
CA PRO A 308 -8.96 -5.20 32.96
C PRO A 308 -9.03 -6.32 34.00
N GLY A 309 -9.66 -6.04 35.15
CA GLY A 309 -9.97 -7.08 36.15
C GLY A 309 -9.35 -6.83 37.52
N GLY A 310 -9.81 -5.77 38.19
CA GLY A 310 -9.59 -5.56 39.62
C GLY A 310 -10.82 -4.88 40.19
N THR A 311 -11.70 -5.66 40.80
CA THR A 311 -12.92 -5.24 41.48
C THR A 311 -12.62 -4.12 42.47
N LEU A 312 -13.22 -2.95 42.27
CA LEU A 312 -13.18 -1.85 43.24
C LEU A 312 -14.37 -1.98 44.20
N GLN A 313 -14.05 -1.80 45.48
CA GLN A 313 -14.89 -1.41 46.63
C GLN A 313 -15.37 -2.50 47.60
N GLY A 314 -14.60 -2.62 48.67
CA GLY A 314 -15.12 -2.68 50.05
C GLY A 314 -14.41 -1.62 50.88
N ALA A 315 -14.84 -0.35 50.77
CA ALA A 315 -14.32 0.75 51.57
C ALA A 315 -14.77 0.57 53.04
N GLY A 316 -13.80 0.50 53.94
CA GLY A 316 -14.02 0.48 55.38
C GLY A 316 -14.66 1.78 55.87
N LYS A 317 -15.71 1.62 56.67
CA LYS A 317 -16.32 2.68 57.47
C LYS A 317 -15.29 3.29 58.43
N LEU A 318 -15.07 4.60 58.32
CA LEU A 318 -14.65 5.43 59.44
C LEU A 318 -15.87 5.70 60.34
N PRO A 319 -15.77 5.62 61.68
CA PRO A 319 -16.72 6.27 62.55
C PRO A 319 -16.24 7.69 62.89
N ALA A 320 -17.18 8.63 62.84
CA ALA A 320 -17.05 9.98 63.37
C ALA A 320 -17.55 10.02 64.83
N GLY A 321 -16.95 10.89 65.64
CA GLY A 321 -17.58 11.52 66.80
C GLY A 321 -17.23 10.91 68.16
N GLY A 322 -16.60 11.74 69.01
CA GLY A 322 -16.29 11.46 70.42
C GLY A 322 -15.10 12.28 70.88
#